data_AF-V2U6P3-F1
#
_entry.id   AF-V2U6P3-F1
#
_cell.length_a   1.000
_cell.length_b   1.000
_cell.length_c   1.000
_cell.angle_alpha   90.00
_cell.angle_beta   90.00
_cell.angle_gamma   90.00
#
_symmetry.space_group_name_H-M   'P 1'
#
loop_
_entity.id
_entity.type
_entity.pdbx_description
1 polymer ?
#
loop_
_entity_poly.entity_id
_entity_poly.type
_entity_poly.pdbx_seq_one_letter_code
_entity_poly.pdbx_strand_id
1 'polypeptide(L)'
;MRKDLLLELADFLQKLDPSRFDIRTWRRPDRKSVGFVSDEQLHSDCNTVACAVGWAATLPGWKKAGFYVGQLEVRAEDLSSAFSQPHTMSMIRWKGNPETDSYEAVRQGLDLYPRMAEVLFDYNNYADEEFTDPETVAERIREFCAASEAELQNLICSYDDQ
;
A
#
# COMPACT_ATOMS: atom_id res chain seq x y z
N MET A 1 0.90 17.44 4.52
CA MET A 1 1.20 16.06 5.02
C MET A 1 0.64 15.79 6.40
N ARG A 2 -0.18 14.73 6.53
CA ARG A 2 -0.78 14.21 7.77
C ARG A 2 0.17 13.26 8.52
N LYS A 3 1.20 13.85 9.13
CA LYS A 3 2.21 13.12 9.93
C LYS A 3 1.58 12.31 11.07
N ASP A 4 0.49 12.79 11.65
CA ASP A 4 -0.25 12.10 12.72
C ASP A 4 -0.71 10.70 12.31
N LEU A 5 -1.27 10.57 11.10
CA LEU A 5 -1.76 9.29 10.57
C LEU A 5 -0.62 8.37 10.13
N LEU A 6 0.42 8.94 9.55
CA LEU A 6 1.62 8.20 9.16
C LEU A 6 2.33 7.60 10.39
N LEU A 7 2.47 8.37 11.47
CA LEU A 7 3.09 7.89 12.70
C LEU A 7 2.20 6.85 13.43
N GLU A 8 0.88 6.99 13.39
CA GLU A 8 -0.05 5.95 13.89
C GLU A 8 0.18 4.62 13.17
N LEU A 9 0.37 4.66 11.84
CA LEU A 9 0.70 3.48 11.05
C LEU A 9 2.08 2.91 11.41
N ALA A 10 3.11 3.75 11.53
CA ALA A 10 4.45 3.29 11.90
C ALA A 10 4.47 2.61 13.28
N ASP A 11 3.74 3.15 14.26
CA ASP A 11 3.62 2.57 15.61
C ASP A 11 2.86 1.25 15.62
N PHE A 12 1.91 1.07 14.69
CA PHE A 12 1.22 -0.19 14.49
C PHE A 12 2.15 -1.24 13.84
N LEU A 13 2.83 -0.87 12.76
CA LEU A 13 3.69 -1.77 11.98
C LEU A 13 4.84 -2.34 12.81
N GLN A 14 5.44 -1.56 13.71
CA GLN A 14 6.47 -2.06 14.64
C GLN A 14 5.99 -3.19 15.58
N LYS A 15 4.68 -3.30 15.79
CA LYS A 15 4.08 -4.32 16.65
C LYS A 15 3.43 -5.43 15.84
N LEU A 16 3.37 -5.29 14.52
CA LEU A 16 2.76 -6.25 13.64
C LEU A 16 3.68 -7.47 13.54
N ASP A 17 3.10 -8.64 13.76
CA ASP A 17 3.78 -9.91 13.50
C ASP A 17 4.27 -9.92 12.03
N PRO A 18 5.58 -10.04 11.77
CA PRO A 18 6.13 -9.99 10.41
C PRO A 18 5.52 -11.05 9.48
N SER A 19 5.07 -12.20 10.02
CA SER A 19 4.38 -13.23 9.23
C SER A 19 3.02 -12.79 8.67
N ARG A 20 2.46 -11.70 9.22
CA ARG A 20 1.22 -11.03 8.78
C ARG A 20 1.50 -9.79 7.95
N PHE A 21 2.73 -9.66 7.44
CA PHE A 21 3.20 -8.61 6.55
C PHE A 21 4.09 -9.26 5.47
N ASP A 22 3.58 -10.27 4.77
CA ASP A 22 4.33 -11.01 3.76
C ASP A 22 3.86 -10.69 2.34
N ILE A 23 4.55 -9.76 1.69
CA ILE A 23 4.27 -9.34 0.32
C ILE A 23 4.60 -10.39 -0.76
N ARG A 24 5.28 -11.50 -0.43
CA ARG A 24 5.53 -12.59 -1.40
C ARG A 24 4.25 -13.31 -1.81
N THR A 25 3.17 -13.08 -1.07
CA THR A 25 1.82 -13.52 -1.41
C THR A 25 1.15 -12.62 -2.46
N TRP A 26 1.73 -11.47 -2.82
CA TRP A 26 1.19 -10.61 -3.87
C TRP A 26 1.35 -11.26 -5.25
N ARG A 27 0.25 -11.34 -6.01
CA ARG A 27 0.33 -11.68 -7.43
C ARG A 27 0.72 -10.43 -8.22
N ARG A 28 1.94 -10.42 -8.76
CA ARG A 28 2.37 -9.41 -9.75
C ARG A 28 1.53 -9.54 -11.03
N PRO A 29 1.22 -8.42 -11.71
CA PRO A 29 0.75 -8.47 -13.10
C PRO A 29 1.83 -8.93 -14.09
N ASP A 30 3.10 -9.06 -13.67
CA ASP A 30 4.22 -9.52 -14.48
C ASP A 30 4.46 -11.05 -14.35
N ARG A 31 4.94 -11.64 -15.44
CA ARG A 31 4.59 -13.02 -15.86
C ARG A 31 5.52 -14.14 -15.36
N LYS A 32 6.36 -13.96 -14.33
CA LYS A 32 7.46 -14.92 -14.09
C LYS A 32 7.61 -15.53 -12.70
N SER A 33 6.93 -15.05 -11.67
CA SER A 33 6.83 -15.77 -10.41
C SER A 33 5.50 -15.44 -9.73
N VAL A 34 4.64 -16.45 -9.61
CA VAL A 34 3.37 -16.31 -8.88
C VAL A 34 3.50 -17.16 -7.62
N GLY A 35 3.53 -16.50 -6.46
CA GLY A 35 3.09 -17.15 -5.23
C GLY A 35 1.66 -17.64 -5.45
N PHE A 36 1.42 -18.94 -5.26
CA PHE A 36 0.10 -19.52 -5.43
C PHE A 36 -0.81 -19.06 -4.27
N VAL A 37 -1.62 -18.03 -4.54
CA VAL A 37 -2.75 -17.63 -3.69
C VAL A 37 -4.04 -17.96 -4.45
N SER A 38 -4.95 -18.74 -3.86
CA SER A 38 -6.23 -19.15 -4.49
C SER A 38 -7.21 -17.97 -4.59
N ASP A 39 -8.22 -18.07 -5.46
CA ASP A 39 -9.27 -17.04 -5.60
C ASP A 39 -10.06 -16.80 -4.30
N GLU A 40 -10.13 -17.82 -3.45
CA GLU A 40 -10.75 -17.77 -2.13
C GLU A 40 -9.86 -17.02 -1.13
N GLN A 41 -8.55 -17.19 -1.23
CA GLN A 41 -7.58 -16.38 -0.51
C GLN A 41 -7.61 -14.94 -1.03
N LEU A 42 -7.66 -14.68 -2.35
CA LEU A 42 -7.78 -13.34 -2.98
C LEU A 42 -9.05 -12.56 -2.61
N HIS A 43 -10.20 -13.24 -2.46
CA HIS A 43 -11.41 -12.62 -1.91
C HIS A 43 -11.19 -12.10 -0.48
N SER A 44 -10.24 -12.67 0.25
CA SER A 44 -9.72 -12.14 1.52
C SER A 44 -8.41 -11.34 1.40
N ASP A 45 -7.67 -11.41 0.26
CA ASP A 45 -6.25 -11.02 0.17
C ASP A 45 -5.95 -9.71 -0.55
N CYS A 46 -6.92 -9.05 -1.16
CA CYS A 46 -6.71 -7.63 -1.39
C CYS A 46 -6.84 -6.80 -0.10
N ASN A 47 -7.03 -7.45 1.05
CA ASN A 47 -7.28 -6.79 2.32
C ASN A 47 -6.25 -7.15 3.36
N THR A 48 -5.58 -6.12 3.87
CA THR A 48 -5.03 -6.10 5.22
C THR A 48 -3.80 -6.95 5.55
N VAL A 49 -3.31 -7.92 4.76
CA VAL A 49 -2.23 -8.82 5.27
C VAL A 49 -0.83 -8.55 4.70
N ALA A 50 -0.68 -7.70 3.67
CA ALA A 50 0.66 -7.51 3.10
C ALA A 50 1.01 -6.07 2.68
N CYS A 51 0.05 -5.15 2.55
CA CYS A 51 0.36 -3.72 2.34
C CYS A 51 0.22 -2.95 3.67
N ALA A 52 1.14 -2.03 3.93
CA ALA A 52 1.03 -1.09 5.06
C ALA A 52 -0.27 -0.28 5.03
N VAL A 53 -0.72 0.17 3.85
CA VAL A 53 -1.95 0.96 3.71
C VAL A 53 -3.21 0.11 3.99
N GLY A 54 -3.16 -1.19 3.68
CA GLY A 54 -4.21 -2.14 4.06
C GLY A 54 -4.44 -2.15 5.57
N TRP A 55 -3.35 -2.29 6.34
CA TRP A 55 -3.39 -2.16 7.80
C TRP A 55 -3.84 -0.77 8.25
N ALA A 56 -3.36 0.28 7.60
CA ALA A 56 -3.67 1.66 7.92
C ALA A 56 -5.17 1.95 7.91
N ALA A 57 -5.91 1.47 6.91
CA ALA A 57 -7.36 1.66 6.84
C ALA A 57 -8.14 0.95 7.96
N THR A 58 -7.50 0.06 8.73
CA THR A 58 -8.09 -0.54 9.93
C THR A 58 -7.96 0.36 11.18
N LEU A 59 -7.03 1.31 11.16
CA LEU A 59 -6.65 2.13 12.31
C LEU A 59 -7.71 3.23 12.61
N PRO A 60 -7.94 3.57 13.89
CA PRO A 60 -8.93 4.58 14.27
C PRO A 60 -8.72 5.95 13.64
N GLY A 61 -7.49 6.48 13.62
CA GLY A 61 -7.21 7.81 13.06
C GLY A 61 -7.49 7.88 11.56
N TRP A 62 -7.08 6.84 10.83
CA TRP A 62 -7.33 6.71 9.39
C TRP A 62 -8.81 6.60 9.05
N LYS A 63 -9.56 5.76 9.79
CA LYS A 63 -11.03 5.67 9.64
C LYS A 63 -11.71 7.01 9.89
N LYS A 64 -11.28 7.74 10.94
CA LYS A 64 -11.79 9.07 11.26
C LYS A 64 -11.45 10.10 10.18
N ALA A 65 -10.29 9.97 9.54
CA ALA A 65 -9.88 10.78 8.39
C ALA A 65 -10.60 10.42 7.09
N GLY A 66 -11.46 9.39 7.10
CA GLY A 66 -12.32 9.02 5.98
C GLY A 66 -11.73 7.95 5.07
N PHE A 67 -10.66 7.27 5.47
CA PHE A 67 -10.14 6.11 4.76
C PHE A 67 -10.99 4.87 5.05
N TYR A 68 -11.17 4.05 4.02
CA TYR A 68 -11.88 2.77 4.13
C TYR A 68 -11.40 1.80 3.06
N VAL A 69 -11.66 0.52 3.31
CA VAL A 69 -11.50 -0.54 2.32
C VAL A 69 -12.75 -0.56 1.45
N GLY A 70 -12.59 -0.21 0.17
CA GLY A 70 -13.60 -0.39 -0.87
C GLY A 70 -13.31 -1.61 -1.73
N GLN A 71 -14.13 -1.80 -2.76
CA GLN A 71 -13.98 -2.87 -3.75
C GLN A 71 -13.86 -2.28 -5.15
N LEU A 72 -13.16 -2.99 -6.03
CA LEU A 72 -13.10 -2.77 -7.46
C LEU A 72 -13.42 -4.09 -8.16
N GLU A 73 -14.43 -4.06 -9.00
CA GLU A 73 -14.74 -5.16 -9.91
C GLU A 73 -13.79 -5.07 -11.11
N VAL A 74 -12.96 -6.09 -11.31
CA VAL A 74 -12.13 -6.24 -12.50
C VAL A 74 -12.89 -7.12 -13.48
N ARG A 75 -13.26 -6.54 -14.62
CA ARG A 75 -14.06 -7.23 -15.64
C ARG A 75 -13.17 -7.90 -16.67
N ALA A 76 -13.76 -8.78 -17.47
CA ALA A 76 -13.04 -9.48 -18.53
C ALA A 76 -12.38 -8.52 -19.54
N GLU A 77 -13.02 -7.37 -19.78
CA GLU A 77 -12.53 -6.31 -20.67
C GLU A 77 -11.30 -5.57 -20.12
N ASP A 78 -11.08 -5.58 -18.81
CA ASP A 78 -9.93 -4.94 -18.15
C ASP A 78 -8.69 -5.87 -18.14
N LEU A 79 -8.86 -7.15 -18.48
CA LEU A 79 -7.82 -8.16 -18.38
C LEU A 79 -7.01 -8.27 -19.67
N SER A 80 -5.69 -8.10 -19.54
CA SER A 80 -4.74 -8.24 -20.65
C SER A 80 -4.40 -9.70 -21.02
N SER A 81 -4.86 -10.68 -20.22
CA SER A 81 -4.54 -12.09 -20.37
C SER A 81 -5.81 -12.94 -20.45
N ALA A 82 -5.91 -13.78 -21.49
CA ALA A 82 -7.01 -14.73 -21.69
C ALA A 82 -7.10 -15.83 -20.62
N PHE A 83 -6.06 -16.00 -19.79
CA PHE A 83 -6.05 -16.96 -18.68
C PHE A 83 -6.51 -16.35 -17.36
N SER A 84 -6.65 -15.02 -17.28
CA SER A 84 -7.17 -14.34 -16.10
C SER A 84 -8.70 -14.38 -16.12
N GLN A 85 -9.31 -14.51 -14.93
CA GLN A 85 -10.76 -14.44 -14.77
C GLN A 85 -11.17 -13.11 -14.14
N PRO A 86 -12.37 -12.59 -14.42
CA PRO A 86 -12.94 -11.47 -13.68
C PRO A 86 -12.94 -11.76 -12.18
N HIS A 87 -12.63 -10.76 -11.37
CA HIS A 87 -12.52 -10.90 -9.93
C HIS A 87 -12.78 -9.57 -9.23
N THR A 88 -13.08 -9.63 -7.94
CA THR A 88 -13.18 -8.43 -7.11
C THR A 88 -11.87 -8.24 -6.37
N MET A 89 -11.28 -7.07 -6.54
CA MET A 89 -10.15 -6.61 -5.75
C MET A 89 -10.64 -5.68 -4.66
N SER A 90 -9.91 -5.62 -3.57
CA SER A 90 -10.12 -4.59 -2.55
C SER A 90 -9.14 -3.46 -2.75
N MET A 91 -9.60 -2.26 -2.45
CA MET A 91 -8.86 -1.02 -2.70
C MET A 91 -8.98 -0.10 -1.51
N ILE A 92 -7.94 0.69 -1.30
CA ILE A 92 -8.01 1.78 -0.34
C ILE A 92 -8.73 2.94 -1.00
N ARG A 93 -9.75 3.44 -0.33
CA ARG A 93 -10.53 4.57 -0.79
C ARG A 93 -10.54 5.64 0.28
N TRP A 94 -10.77 6.88 -0.16
CA TRP A 94 -10.88 8.03 0.73
C TRP A 94 -12.17 8.78 0.43
N LYS A 95 -12.96 9.07 1.46
CA LYS A 95 -14.27 9.74 1.32
C LYS A 95 -14.20 11.13 0.70
N GLY A 96 -13.04 11.80 0.76
CA GLY A 96 -12.83 13.09 0.12
C GLY A 96 -12.86 13.01 -1.41
N ASN A 97 -12.50 11.86 -1.98
CA ASN A 97 -12.54 11.60 -3.42
C ASN A 97 -12.67 10.09 -3.69
N PRO A 98 -13.90 9.54 -3.72
CA PRO A 98 -14.11 8.08 -3.82
C PRO A 98 -13.69 7.46 -5.16
N GLU A 99 -13.59 8.26 -6.22
CA GLU A 99 -13.33 7.79 -7.58
C GLU A 99 -11.84 7.55 -7.88
N THR A 100 -10.94 8.05 -7.03
CA THR A 100 -9.50 7.86 -7.22
C THR A 100 -9.07 6.43 -6.91
N ASP A 101 -8.00 5.98 -7.55
CA ASP A 101 -7.32 4.74 -7.19
C ASP A 101 -6.71 4.80 -5.77
N SER A 102 -6.17 3.68 -5.30
CA SER A 102 -5.65 3.54 -3.93
C SER A 102 -4.49 4.49 -3.62
N TYR A 103 -3.53 4.66 -4.54
CA TYR A 103 -2.36 5.50 -4.29
C TYR A 103 -2.75 6.97 -4.29
N GLU A 104 -3.61 7.37 -5.22
CA GLU A 104 -4.08 8.74 -5.29
C GLU A 104 -5.02 9.08 -4.11
N ALA A 105 -5.83 8.12 -3.64
CA ALA A 105 -6.62 8.27 -2.42
C ALA A 105 -5.73 8.51 -1.19
N VAL A 106 -4.63 7.75 -1.04
CA VAL A 106 -3.65 7.91 0.04
C VAL A 106 -2.93 9.24 -0.08
N ARG A 107 -2.44 9.58 -1.28
CA ARG A 107 -1.72 10.83 -1.53
C ARG A 107 -2.59 12.05 -1.21
N GLN A 108 -3.82 12.09 -1.71
CA GLN A 108 -4.75 13.20 -1.44
C GLN A 108 -5.18 13.23 0.02
N GLY A 109 -5.62 12.10 0.58
CA GLY A 109 -6.18 12.05 1.93
C GLY A 109 -5.15 12.28 3.04
N LEU A 110 -3.88 11.96 2.80
CA LEU A 110 -2.77 12.29 3.70
C LEU A 110 -2.04 13.58 3.33
N ASP A 111 -2.43 14.25 2.25
CA ASP A 111 -1.78 15.46 1.76
C ASP A 111 -0.26 15.25 1.57
N LEU A 112 0.10 14.18 0.84
CA LEU A 112 1.48 13.83 0.52
C LEU A 112 1.96 14.56 -0.73
N TYR A 113 3.27 14.78 -0.78
CA TYR A 113 3.94 15.23 -2.01
C TYR A 113 3.72 14.21 -3.15
N PRO A 114 3.79 14.65 -4.41
CA PRO A 114 3.80 13.73 -5.55
C PRO A 114 4.83 12.62 -5.35
N ARG A 115 4.53 11.40 -5.80
CA ARG A 115 5.40 10.20 -5.71
C ARG A 115 5.60 9.64 -4.30
N MET A 116 5.32 10.41 -3.25
CA MET A 116 5.58 9.97 -1.88
C MET A 116 4.70 8.79 -1.44
N ALA A 117 3.49 8.67 -1.98
CA ALA A 117 2.63 7.51 -1.70
C ALA A 117 3.24 6.24 -2.28
N GLU A 118 3.79 6.32 -3.50
CA GLU A 118 4.50 5.23 -4.16
C GLU A 118 5.80 4.90 -3.40
N VAL A 119 6.62 5.89 -3.03
CA VAL A 119 7.88 5.62 -2.29
C VAL A 119 7.62 4.91 -0.94
N LEU A 120 6.57 5.32 -0.23
CA LEU A 120 6.23 4.72 1.07
C LEU A 120 5.56 3.34 0.94
N PHE A 121 4.77 3.13 -0.11
CA PHE A 121 3.80 2.02 -0.13
C PHE A 121 3.76 1.20 -1.43
N ASP A 122 4.55 1.54 -2.45
CA ASP A 122 4.65 0.77 -3.68
C ASP A 122 5.36 -0.55 -3.43
N TYR A 123 4.81 -1.62 -3.99
CA TYR A 123 5.30 -2.98 -3.84
C TYR A 123 6.76 -3.15 -4.29
N ASN A 124 7.23 -2.39 -5.28
CA ASN A 124 8.63 -2.46 -5.75
C ASN A 124 9.62 -1.95 -4.69
N ASN A 125 9.16 -1.10 -3.75
CA ASN A 125 9.98 -0.61 -2.63
C ASN A 125 10.02 -1.60 -1.45
N TYR A 126 9.35 -2.74 -1.59
CA TYR A 126 9.51 -3.89 -0.73
C TYR A 126 10.25 -4.92 -1.59
N ALA A 127 11.55 -5.07 -1.32
CA ALA A 127 12.50 -5.67 -2.25
C ALA A 127 11.97 -6.93 -2.96
N ASP A 128 12.14 -6.96 -4.28
CA ASP A 128 11.89 -8.14 -5.09
C ASP A 128 12.72 -9.31 -4.54
N GLU A 129 12.03 -10.32 -4.00
CA GLU A 129 12.59 -11.56 -3.42
C GLU A 129 13.17 -11.46 -2.00
N GLU A 130 13.27 -10.27 -1.40
CA GLU A 130 13.71 -10.10 -0.01
C GLU A 130 12.55 -9.59 0.85
N PHE A 131 12.19 -10.40 1.85
CA PHE A 131 11.17 -10.08 2.83
C PHE A 131 11.45 -8.70 3.45
N THR A 132 10.61 -7.71 3.13
CA THR A 132 10.63 -6.41 3.81
C THR A 132 9.74 -6.51 5.04
N ASP A 133 10.36 -6.56 6.21
CA ASP A 133 9.63 -6.63 7.47
C ASP A 133 8.84 -5.32 7.72
N PRO A 134 7.76 -5.37 8.50
CA PRO A 134 6.93 -4.20 8.76
C PRO A 134 7.68 -3.09 9.54
N GLU A 135 8.74 -3.44 10.28
CA GLU A 135 9.55 -2.47 11.02
C GLU A 135 10.36 -1.58 10.07
N THR A 136 10.97 -2.14 9.02
CA THR A 136 11.65 -1.40 7.95
C THR A 136 10.73 -0.34 7.32
N VAL A 137 9.47 -0.69 7.09
CA VAL A 137 8.46 0.23 6.55
C VAL A 137 8.12 1.33 7.56
N ALA A 138 8.00 0.96 8.84
CA ALA A 138 7.76 1.91 9.92
C ALA A 138 8.92 2.90 10.07
N GLU A 139 10.17 2.46 9.92
CA GLU A 139 11.36 3.31 9.95
C GLU A 139 11.36 4.30 8.79
N ARG A 140 11.09 3.84 7.56
CA ARG A 140 10.95 4.71 6.38
C ARG A 140 9.88 5.79 6.59
N ILE A 141 8.72 5.41 7.13
CA ILE A 141 7.65 6.39 7.43
C ILE A 141 8.16 7.45 8.43
N ARG A 142 8.91 7.04 9.46
CA ARG A 142 9.44 7.97 10.46
C ARG A 142 10.51 8.88 9.88
N GLU A 143 11.39 8.37 9.02
CA GLU A 143 12.39 9.16 8.30
C GLU A 143 11.72 10.28 7.49
N PHE A 144 10.71 9.94 6.68
CA PHE A 144 9.94 10.93 5.91
C PHE A 144 9.18 11.91 6.83
N CYS A 145 8.66 11.45 7.98
CA CYS A 145 8.03 12.35 8.94
C CYS A 145 9.01 13.30 9.64
N ALA A 146 10.28 12.91 9.79
CA ALA A 146 11.33 13.72 10.42
C ALA A 146 11.99 14.71 9.45
N ALA A 147 12.00 14.40 8.15
CA ALA A 147 12.60 15.22 7.11
C ALA A 147 11.93 16.61 6.97
N SER A 148 12.77 17.61 6.66
CA SER A 148 12.35 18.91 6.16
C SER A 148 11.82 18.81 4.73
N GLU A 149 11.19 19.87 4.23
CA GLU A 149 10.65 19.89 2.86
C GLU A 149 11.72 19.69 1.78
N ALA A 150 12.89 20.30 1.95
CA ALA A 150 14.02 20.12 1.03
C ALA A 150 14.58 18.68 1.07
N GLU A 151 14.63 18.07 2.26
CA GLU A 151 15.07 16.69 2.43
C GLU A 151 14.05 15.69 1.86
N LEU A 152 12.74 15.96 2.02
CA LEU A 152 11.67 15.12 1.47
C LEU A 152 11.77 14.98 -0.05
N GLN A 153 12.04 16.06 -0.78
CA GLN A 153 12.20 15.99 -2.23
C GLN A 153 13.41 15.12 -2.62
N ASN A 154 14.54 15.26 -1.91
CA ASN A 154 15.71 14.43 -2.15
C ASN A 154 15.45 12.95 -1.85
N LEU A 155 14.75 12.65 -0.75
CA LEU A 155 14.36 11.30 -0.38
C LEU A 155 13.41 10.68 -1.41
N ILE A 156 12.47 11.43 -1.97
CA ILE A 156 11.57 10.91 -3.01
C ILE A 156 12.38 10.55 -4.26
N CYS A 157 13.26 11.44 -4.72
CA CYS A 157 14.06 11.21 -5.92
C CYS A 157 15.03 10.03 -5.79
N SER A 158 15.56 9.74 -4.59
CA SER A 158 16.51 8.63 -4.41
C SER A 158 15.91 7.24 -4.63
N TYR A 159 14.58 7.12 -4.67
CA TYR A 159 13.87 5.88 -4.97
C TYR A 159 13.50 5.75 -6.47
N ASP A 160 13.70 6.78 -7.29
CA ASP A 160 13.49 6.72 -8.75
C ASP A 160 14.72 6.14 -9.50
N ASP A 161 15.89 6.11 -8.86
CA ASP A 161 17.16 5.66 -9.43
C ASP A 161 17.48 4.17 -9.15
N GLN A 162 16.54 3.40 -8.56
CA GLN A 162 16.71 1.97 -8.22
C GLN A 162 16.11 1.01 -9.25
#